data_AF-C1LBP2-F1
#
_entry.id   AF-C1LBP2-F1
#
_cell.length_a   1.000
_cell.length_b   1.000
_cell.length_c   1.000
_cell.angle_alpha   90.00
_cell.angle_beta   90.00
_cell.angle_gamma   90.00
#
_symmetry.space_group_name_H-M   'P 1'
#
loop_
_entity.id
_entity.type
_entity.pdbx_description
1 polymer ?
#
loop_
_entity_poly.entity_id
_entity_poly.type
_entity_poly.pdbx_seq_one_letter_code
_entity_poly.pdbx_strand_id
1 'polypeptide(L)'
;MAAKRKGAKKVVEEQVSLGPQVAEGEFVFGVCHIYASFNDTFVHVTDATGAETIVRVTGGMKVKADRDESSPYAAMLAAQDVAEKCKALGINALHIRIRATGGYGPRVLLHSLPYEP
;
A
#
# COMPACT_ATOMS: atom_id res chain seq x y z
N MET A 1 7.13 -21.08 46.36
CA MET A 1 7.82 -20.37 45.27
C MET A 1 7.07 -20.69 43.98
N ALA A 2 6.00 -19.97 43.62
CA ALA A 2 5.97 -18.64 42.99
C ALA A 2 6.71 -18.59 41.64
N ALA A 3 5.95 -18.67 40.54
CA ALA A 3 6.06 -17.74 39.40
C ALA A 3 4.92 -18.01 38.39
N LYS A 4 3.79 -17.32 38.60
CA LYS A 4 2.72 -17.18 37.61
C LYS A 4 3.29 -16.39 36.42
N ARG A 5 3.45 -17.03 35.26
CA ARG A 5 3.96 -16.38 34.04
C ARG A 5 3.02 -15.23 33.66
N LYS A 6 3.57 -14.01 33.77
CA LYS A 6 2.91 -12.73 33.46
C LYS A 6 2.37 -12.77 32.04
N GLY A 7 1.11 -12.36 31.89
CA GLY A 7 0.45 -12.19 30.61
C GLY A 7 1.25 -11.24 29.70
N ALA A 8 1.39 -11.64 28.45
CA ALA A 8 1.88 -10.77 27.39
C ALA A 8 0.94 -9.55 27.31
N LYS A 9 1.45 -8.39 27.70
CA LYS A 9 0.80 -7.10 27.43
C LYS A 9 0.69 -6.98 25.91
N LYS A 10 -0.53 -7.09 25.37
CA LYS A 10 -0.83 -6.56 24.04
C LYS A 10 -0.56 -5.06 24.10
N VAL A 11 0.52 -4.63 23.48
CA VAL A 11 0.75 -3.21 23.18
C VAL A 11 -0.34 -2.86 22.17
N VAL A 12 -1.37 -2.16 22.64
CA VAL A 12 -2.33 -1.50 21.76
C VAL A 12 -1.55 -0.31 21.22
N GLU A 13 -1.03 -0.43 19.99
CA GLU A 13 -0.52 0.73 19.27
C GLU A 13 -1.68 1.70 19.11
N GLU A 14 -1.57 2.83 19.78
CA GLU A 14 -2.49 3.94 19.68
C GLU A 14 -2.43 4.41 18.22
N GLN A 15 -3.47 4.09 17.44
CA GLN A 15 -3.67 4.65 16.11
C GLN A 15 -3.96 6.15 16.30
N VAL A 16 -2.91 6.96 16.39
CA VAL A 16 -3.04 8.41 16.32
C VAL A 16 -3.48 8.72 14.90
N SER A 17 -4.77 9.00 14.69
CA SER A 17 -5.31 9.39 13.41
C SER A 17 -4.84 10.82 13.08
N LEU A 18 -3.62 10.93 12.54
CA LEU A 18 -3.04 12.19 12.05
C LEU A 18 -3.52 12.52 10.63
N GLY A 19 -4.64 11.94 10.21
CA GLY A 19 -5.23 12.20 8.91
C GLY A 19 -5.93 13.56 8.85
N PRO A 20 -6.03 14.18 7.67
CA PRO A 20 -6.83 15.39 7.50
C PRO A 20 -8.28 15.14 7.92
N GLN A 21 -8.84 16.05 8.72
CA GLN A 21 -10.26 16.02 9.07
C GLN A 21 -11.06 16.59 7.90
N VAL A 22 -11.64 15.71 7.10
CA VAL A 22 -12.42 16.07 5.91
C VAL A 22 -13.89 15.79 6.19
N ALA A 23 -14.78 16.62 5.62
CA ALA A 23 -16.21 16.42 5.73
C ALA A 23 -16.65 15.15 4.99
N GLU A 24 -17.73 14.53 5.46
CA GLU A 24 -18.33 13.36 4.80
C GLU A 24 -18.68 13.73 3.34
N GLY A 25 -18.00 13.09 2.38
CA GLY A 25 -18.20 13.31 0.94
C GLY A 25 -17.01 13.96 0.23
N GLU A 26 -15.99 14.43 0.94
CA GLU A 26 -14.75 14.95 0.34
C GLU A 26 -13.65 13.88 0.27
N PHE A 27 -13.01 13.77 -0.90
CA PHE A 27 -11.93 12.82 -1.13
C PHE A 27 -10.56 13.48 -0.94
N VAL A 28 -9.73 12.87 -0.10
CA VAL A 28 -8.30 13.21 -0.01
C VAL A 28 -7.57 12.48 -1.12
N PHE A 29 -6.99 13.25 -2.03
CA PHE A 29 -6.25 12.71 -3.17
C PHE A 29 -4.76 12.55 -2.86
N GLY A 30 -4.23 11.35 -3.11
CA GLY A 30 -2.80 11.10 -3.25
C GLY A 30 -2.45 10.73 -4.70
N VAL A 31 -1.16 10.58 -4.99
CA VAL A 31 -0.68 10.07 -6.29
C VAL A 31 -0.03 8.71 -6.09
N CYS A 32 -0.54 7.69 -6.78
CA CYS A 32 0.04 6.35 -6.77
C CYS A 32 0.92 6.16 -8.00
N HIS A 33 2.23 6.15 -7.78
CA HIS A 33 3.25 5.79 -8.74
C HIS A 33 3.44 4.27 -8.76
N ILE A 34 2.98 3.64 -9.83
CA ILE A 34 3.18 2.22 -10.07
C ILE A 34 4.33 2.07 -11.05
N TYR A 35 5.45 1.49 -10.59
CA TYR A 35 6.56 1.14 -11.46
C TYR A 35 6.58 -0.37 -11.66
N ALA A 36 6.27 -0.80 -12.87
CA ALA A 36 6.26 -2.21 -13.27
C ALA A 36 7.45 -2.50 -14.18
N SER A 37 8.41 -3.28 -13.68
CA SER A 37 9.59 -3.74 -14.41
C SER A 37 9.58 -5.28 -14.54
N PHE A 38 10.49 -5.81 -15.35
CA PHE A 38 10.64 -7.26 -15.52
C PHE A 38 11.09 -7.98 -14.25
N ASN A 39 11.78 -7.26 -13.34
CA ASN A 39 12.40 -7.84 -12.16
C ASN A 39 11.57 -7.59 -10.91
N ASP A 40 10.94 -6.43 -10.77
CA ASP A 40 10.13 -6.09 -9.58
C ASP A 40 9.00 -5.11 -9.91
N THR A 41 8.03 -5.05 -9.02
CA THR A 41 6.90 -4.13 -9.03
C THR A 41 6.95 -3.20 -7.82
N PHE A 42 6.84 -1.91 -8.03
CA PHE A 42 6.82 -0.91 -6.96
C PHE A 42 5.48 -0.23 -6.95
N VAL A 43 4.87 -0.18 -5.76
CA VAL A 43 3.68 0.61 -5.48
C VAL A 43 4.11 1.71 -4.52
N HIS A 44 4.14 2.93 -5.03
CA HIS A 44 4.61 4.09 -4.30
C HIS A 44 3.53 5.17 -4.27
N VAL A 45 3.00 5.45 -3.09
CA VAL A 45 2.00 6.49 -2.89
C VAL A 45 2.66 7.73 -2.30
N THR A 46 2.45 8.86 -2.98
CA THR A 46 2.90 10.18 -2.58
C THR A 46 1.72 11.11 -2.37
N ASP A 47 2.02 12.29 -1.83
CA ASP A 47 1.11 13.43 -1.83
C ASP A 47 0.87 13.97 -3.27
N ALA A 48 0.00 14.96 -3.40
CA ALA A 48 -0.33 15.57 -4.69
C ALA A 48 0.87 16.24 -5.37
N THR A 49 1.84 16.75 -4.60
CA THR A 49 3.05 17.36 -5.16
C THR A 49 4.08 16.33 -5.61
N GLY A 50 4.02 15.10 -5.08
CA GLY A 50 4.97 14.03 -5.36
C GLY A 50 6.28 14.16 -4.59
N ALA A 51 6.39 15.13 -3.66
CA ALA A 51 7.58 15.36 -2.86
C ALA A 51 7.61 14.49 -1.60
N GLU A 52 6.45 14.21 -1.02
CA GLU A 52 6.34 13.47 0.23
C GLU A 52 5.80 12.06 0.00
N THR A 53 6.53 11.07 0.51
CA THR A 53 6.20 9.66 0.35
C THR A 53 5.35 9.19 1.53
N ILE A 54 4.15 8.70 1.25
CA ILE A 54 3.20 8.26 2.27
C ILE A 54 3.43 6.78 2.56
N VAL A 55 3.42 5.95 1.51
CA VAL A 55 3.62 4.51 1.61
C VAL A 55 4.41 4.03 0.39
N ARG A 56 5.40 3.17 0.63
CA ARG A 56 6.14 2.48 -0.43
C ARG A 56 6.25 0.99 -0.11
N VAL A 57 5.75 0.16 -1.00
CA VAL A 57 5.83 -1.31 -0.90
C VAL A 57 6.23 -1.86 -2.27
N THR A 58 7.05 -2.90 -2.27
CA THR A 58 7.42 -3.61 -3.51
C THR A 58 6.88 -5.03 -3.51
N GLY A 59 6.81 -5.64 -4.69
CA GLY A 59 6.48 -7.05 -4.86
C GLY A 59 7.46 -7.93 -4.10
N GLY A 60 8.77 -7.65 -4.22
CA GLY A 60 9.82 -8.35 -3.49
C GLY A 60 9.73 -8.28 -1.96
N MET A 61 9.05 -7.28 -1.38
CA MET A 61 8.81 -7.26 0.08
C MET A 61 7.77 -8.31 0.52
N LYS A 62 6.90 -8.78 -0.39
CA LYS A 62 5.82 -9.72 -0.08
C LYS A 62 6.13 -11.15 -0.45
N VAL A 63 7.05 -11.36 -1.39
CA VAL A 63 7.51 -12.70 -1.79
C VAL A 63 8.92 -12.96 -1.28
N LYS A 64 9.29 -14.24 -1.13
CA LYS A 64 10.62 -14.64 -0.64
C LYS A 64 11.56 -15.12 -1.75
N ALA A 65 11.06 -15.21 -2.98
CA ALA A 65 11.79 -15.76 -4.10
C ALA A 65 12.00 -14.66 -5.13
N ASP A 66 13.27 -14.42 -5.49
CA ASP A 66 13.70 -13.36 -6.41
C ASP A 66 13.04 -13.45 -7.80
N ARG A 67 12.69 -14.67 -8.22
CA ARG A 67 11.99 -14.91 -9.50
C ARG A 67 10.52 -14.43 -9.50
N ASP A 68 9.92 -14.34 -8.32
CA ASP A 68 8.48 -14.10 -8.16
C ASP A 68 8.19 -12.63 -7.78
N GLU A 69 9.21 -11.77 -7.73
CA GLU A 69 9.11 -10.34 -7.36
C GLU A 69 8.30 -9.53 -8.38
N SER A 70 8.42 -9.86 -9.67
CA SER A 70 7.64 -9.28 -10.76
C SER A 70 6.31 -9.99 -11.01
N SER A 71 5.98 -11.01 -10.22
CA SER A 71 4.76 -11.78 -10.43
C SER A 71 3.52 -10.92 -10.16
N PRO A 72 2.42 -11.14 -10.91
CA PRO A 72 1.18 -10.41 -10.68
C PRO A 72 0.59 -10.65 -9.28
N TYR A 73 0.88 -11.81 -8.69
CA TYR A 73 0.45 -12.15 -7.33
C TYR A 73 1.20 -11.31 -6.28
N ALA A 74 2.51 -11.14 -6.43
CA ALA A 74 3.30 -10.26 -5.57
C ALA A 74 2.80 -8.81 -5.62
N ALA A 75 2.51 -8.34 -6.84
CA ALA A 75 2.01 -6.99 -7.10
C ALA A 75 0.64 -6.73 -6.43
N MET A 76 -0.27 -7.72 -6.48
CA MET A 76 -1.57 -7.65 -5.81
C MET A 76 -1.43 -7.57 -4.27
N LEU A 77 -0.57 -8.41 -3.69
CA LEU A 77 -0.32 -8.38 -2.24
C LEU A 77 0.32 -7.06 -1.78
N ALA A 78 1.21 -6.50 -2.59
CA ALA A 78 1.79 -5.18 -2.33
C ALA A 78 0.72 -4.07 -2.38
N ALA A 79 -0.17 -4.10 -3.39
CA ALA A 79 -1.24 -3.13 -3.53
C ALA A 79 -2.25 -3.17 -2.37
N GLN A 80 -2.58 -4.36 -1.86
CA GLN A 80 -3.46 -4.51 -0.69
C GLN A 80 -2.86 -3.88 0.57
N ASP A 81 -1.59 -4.16 0.86
CA ASP A 81 -0.89 -3.58 2.03
C ASP A 81 -0.78 -2.05 1.94
N VAL A 82 -0.58 -1.52 0.74
CA VAL A 82 -0.60 -0.06 0.51
C VAL A 82 -1.99 0.52 0.76
N ALA A 83 -3.04 -0.13 0.26
CA ALA A 83 -4.42 0.33 0.45
C ALA A 83 -4.81 0.38 1.93
N GLU A 84 -4.44 -0.63 2.73
CA GLU A 84 -4.70 -0.66 4.17
C GLU A 84 -3.98 0.49 4.90
N LYS A 85 -2.72 0.75 4.56
CA LYS A 85 -1.94 1.85 5.14
C LYS A 85 -2.46 3.22 4.73
N CYS A 86 -2.87 3.39 3.47
CA CYS A 86 -3.47 4.63 2.98
C CYS A 86 -4.80 4.93 3.70
N LYS A 87 -5.64 3.91 3.96
CA LYS A 87 -6.87 4.06 4.73
C LYS A 87 -6.61 4.49 6.17
N ALA A 88 -5.60 3.92 6.82
CA ALA A 88 -5.21 4.31 8.18
C ALA A 88 -4.75 5.78 8.27
N LEU A 89 -4.20 6.32 7.19
CA LEU A 89 -3.73 7.72 7.09
C LEU A 89 -4.79 8.70 6.58
N GLY A 90 -6.00 8.23 6.24
CA GLY A 90 -7.11 9.08 5.78
C GLY A 90 -7.03 9.48 4.30
N ILE A 91 -6.34 8.70 3.45
CA ILE A 91 -6.29 8.91 2.01
C ILE A 91 -7.36 8.05 1.34
N ASN A 92 -8.33 8.71 0.72
CA ASN A 92 -9.53 8.05 0.21
C ASN A 92 -9.50 7.85 -1.30
N ALA A 93 -8.78 8.69 -2.05
CA ALA A 93 -8.67 8.62 -3.50
C ALA A 93 -7.21 8.72 -3.95
N LEU A 94 -6.89 8.06 -5.08
CA LEU A 94 -5.54 8.04 -5.62
C LEU A 94 -5.55 8.31 -7.13
N HIS A 95 -4.73 9.25 -7.58
CA HIS A 95 -4.38 9.42 -8.98
C HIS A 95 -3.29 8.43 -9.37
N ILE A 96 -3.60 7.51 -10.29
CA ILE A 96 -2.69 6.44 -10.66
C ILE A 96 -1.80 6.89 -11.82
N ARG A 97 -0.49 6.85 -11.62
CA ARG A 97 0.55 7.04 -12.64
C ARG A 97 1.30 5.74 -12.85
N ILE A 98 1.04 5.09 -13.97
CA ILE A 98 1.67 3.82 -14.33
C ILE A 98 2.90 4.10 -15.18
N ARG A 99 4.04 3.56 -14.77
CA ARG A 99 5.28 3.51 -15.52
C ARG A 99 5.66 2.05 -15.72
N ALA A 100 5.49 1.55 -16.94
CA ALA A 100 5.84 0.19 -17.31
C ALA A 100 6.97 0.19 -18.35
N THR A 101 8.04 -0.55 -18.11
CA THR A 101 9.13 -0.77 -19.07
C THR A 101 8.97 -2.06 -19.90
N GLY A 102 7.80 -2.70 -19.85
CA GLY A 102 7.49 -3.94 -20.56
C GLY A 102 7.58 -5.18 -19.67
N GLY A 103 6.82 -6.23 -20.02
CA GLY A 103 6.78 -7.55 -19.33
C GLY A 103 5.58 -7.77 -18.41
N TYR A 104 4.74 -8.76 -18.73
CA TYR A 104 3.54 -9.21 -18.00
C TYR A 104 2.62 -8.11 -17.40
N GLY A 105 2.08 -7.26 -18.27
CA GLY A 105 0.74 -6.66 -18.15
C GLY A 105 0.41 -5.78 -16.92
N PRO A 106 0.31 -4.44 -17.05
CA PRO A 106 -0.12 -3.53 -15.97
C PRO A 106 -1.60 -3.69 -15.55
N ARG A 107 -2.34 -4.61 -16.18
CA ARG A 107 -3.80 -4.76 -16.04
C ARG A 107 -4.23 -5.39 -14.70
N VAL A 108 -3.36 -6.17 -14.05
CA VAL A 108 -3.74 -6.96 -12.85
C VAL A 108 -3.86 -6.07 -11.60
N LEU A 109 -3.16 -4.93 -11.56
CA LEU A 109 -3.15 -4.02 -10.40
C LEU A 109 -4.43 -3.19 -10.24
N LEU A 110 -5.19 -2.98 -11.32
CA LEU A 110 -6.39 -2.14 -11.28
C LEU A 110 -7.63 -2.87 -10.74
N HIS A 111 -7.60 -4.20 -10.61
CA HIS A 111 -8.76 -4.99 -10.19
C HIS A 111 -8.84 -5.22 -8.67
N SER A 112 -7.83 -4.82 -7.89
CA SER A 112 -7.72 -5.13 -6.47
C SER A 112 -8.02 -3.96 -5.53
N LEU A 113 -8.40 -2.79 -6.05
CA LEU A 113 -8.94 -1.73 -5.22
C LEU A 113 -10.46 -1.93 -5.12
N PRO A 114 -11.02 -2.19 -3.92
CA PRO A 114 -12.46 -2.26 -3.75
C PRO A 114 -13.03 -0.86 -4.01
N TYR A 115 -13.58 -0.66 -5.20
CA TYR A 115 -14.47 0.45 -5.50
C TYR A 115 -15.86 0.02 -5.04
N GLU A 116 -16.30 0.51 -3.88
CA GLU A 116 -17.71 0.44 -3.50
C GLU A 116 -18.43 1.64 -4.14
N PRO A 117 -19.56 1.42 -4.84
CA PRO A 117 -20.35 2.47 -5.49
C PRO A 117 -21.10 3.38 -4.50
#